data_AF-A0A7H8K3D4-F1
#
_entry.id   AF-A0A7H8K3D4-F1
#
_cell.length_a   1.000
_cell.length_b   1.000
_cell.length_c   1.000
_cell.angle_alpha   90.00
_cell.angle_beta   90.00
_cell.angle_gamma   90.00
#
_symmetry.space_group_name_H-M   'P 1'
#
loop_
_entity.id
_entity.type
_entity.pdbx_description
1 polymer ?
#
loop_
_entity_poly.entity_id
_entity_poly.type
_entity_poly.pdbx_seq_one_letter_code
_entity_poly.pdbx_strand_id
1 'polypeptide(L)'
;MTDASGQQRTLVLLRHAKAEQPTADGPDIERPLSARGRADAAAAGAWLARHGLLPELVICSAALRTRQTWHHVEMGMTGSPPEGGPTGPFPVVRYETDAYEAHPEDLLTLLRRVEPSIGTVLLIAHNPGISLLSESLDPQGAAPDGLRTSDMVRHRPTVSWAELGRGTAPIDVRHTARG
;
A
#
# COMPACT_ATOMS: atom_id res chain seq x y z
N MET A 1 -1.97 28.79 -12.81
CA MET A 1 -2.35 27.75 -11.84
C MET A 1 -2.98 26.62 -12.65
N THR A 2 -2.12 25.82 -13.27
CA THR A 2 -2.53 24.81 -14.25
C THR A 2 -3.10 23.62 -13.49
N ASP A 3 -4.43 23.55 -13.50
CA ASP A 3 -5.22 22.33 -13.60
C ASP A 3 -4.39 21.02 -13.67
N ALA A 4 -4.37 20.28 -12.56
CA ALA A 4 -3.79 18.95 -12.45
C ALA A 4 -4.82 17.82 -12.72
N SER A 5 -5.92 18.13 -13.42
CA SER A 5 -7.01 17.19 -13.77
C SER A 5 -6.62 16.18 -14.86
N GLY A 6 -5.41 16.30 -15.43
CA GLY A 6 -4.96 15.43 -16.52
C GLY A 6 -4.02 14.27 -16.14
N GLN A 7 -3.50 14.20 -14.92
CA GLN A 7 -2.56 13.12 -14.54
C GLN A 7 -3.32 11.95 -13.90
N GLN A 8 -3.21 10.76 -14.51
CA GLN A 8 -3.82 9.55 -13.99
C GLN A 8 -3.12 9.12 -12.70
N ARG A 9 -3.79 9.32 -11.56
CA ARG A 9 -3.29 8.93 -10.24
C ARG A 9 -3.61 7.47 -9.94
N THR A 10 -2.73 6.85 -9.17
CA THR A 10 -2.87 5.46 -8.75
C THR A 10 -2.56 5.35 -7.27
N LEU A 11 -3.51 4.81 -6.51
CA LEU A 11 -3.32 4.48 -5.11
C LEU A 11 -3.36 2.97 -4.96
N VAL A 12 -2.28 2.38 -4.45
CA VAL A 12 -2.26 0.97 -4.05
C VAL A 12 -2.33 0.91 -2.54
N LEU A 13 -3.37 0.27 -2.03
CA LEU A 13 -3.49 -0.07 -0.61
C LEU A 13 -2.98 -1.50 -0.43
N LEU A 14 -1.97 -1.70 0.41
CA LEU A 14 -1.42 -3.01 0.76
C LEU A 14 -1.56 -3.24 2.27
N ARG A 15 -2.37 -4.21 2.68
CA ARG A 15 -2.30 -4.65 4.08
C ARG A 15 -0.99 -5.39 4.29
N HIS A 16 -0.32 -5.12 5.42
CA HIS A 16 0.92 -5.80 5.79
C HIS A 16 0.85 -7.32 5.62
N ALA A 17 1.98 -7.94 5.29
CA ALA A 17 2.06 -9.38 5.13
C ALA A 17 1.96 -10.11 6.48
N LYS A 18 1.83 -11.44 6.44
CA LYS A 18 1.61 -12.24 7.64
C LYS A 18 2.74 -12.04 8.66
N ALA A 19 2.39 -11.56 9.85
CA ALA A 19 3.30 -11.42 10.99
C ALA A 19 3.35 -12.71 11.81
N GLU A 20 4.43 -12.89 12.58
CA GLU A 20 4.50 -13.87 13.65
C GLU A 20 3.41 -13.61 14.69
N GLN A 21 3.03 -14.66 15.43
CA GLN A 21 2.07 -14.48 16.52
C GLN A 21 2.64 -13.56 17.60
N PRO A 22 1.80 -12.81 18.34
CA PRO A 22 2.26 -12.03 19.48
C PRO A 22 2.95 -12.95 20.49
N THR A 23 4.11 -12.53 20.99
CA THR A 23 4.74 -13.14 22.16
C THR A 23 4.27 -12.43 23.42
N ALA A 24 4.27 -13.10 24.57
CA ALA A 24 3.81 -12.50 25.83
C ALA A 24 4.62 -11.28 26.25
N ASP A 25 5.91 -11.23 25.87
CA ASP A 25 6.89 -10.28 26.42
C ASP A 25 7.35 -9.19 25.42
N GLY A 26 6.77 -9.13 24.22
CA GLY A 26 7.22 -8.23 23.14
C GLY A 26 6.17 -7.19 22.75
N PRO A 27 6.54 -5.93 22.50
CA PRO A 27 5.59 -4.91 22.04
C PRO A 27 5.06 -5.25 20.63
N ASP A 28 3.76 -5.09 20.39
CA ASP A 28 3.13 -5.49 19.12
C ASP A 28 3.77 -4.83 17.89
N ILE A 29 4.18 -3.57 18.03
CA ILE A 29 4.82 -2.78 16.99
C ILE A 29 6.14 -3.40 16.48
N GLU A 30 6.82 -4.19 17.31
CA GLU A 30 8.07 -4.89 16.99
C GLU A 30 7.84 -6.31 16.47
N ARG A 31 6.58 -6.77 16.30
CA ARG A 31 6.33 -8.10 15.76
C ARG A 31 6.84 -8.22 14.32
N PRO A 32 7.72 -9.21 14.03
CA PRO A 32 8.26 -9.40 12.70
C PRO A 32 7.29 -10.14 11.78
N LEU A 33 7.57 -10.08 10.47
CA LEU A 33 6.97 -10.97 9.48
C LEU A 33 7.37 -12.43 9.72
N SER A 34 6.42 -13.33 9.48
CA SER A 34 6.72 -14.75 9.38
C SER A 34 7.47 -15.08 8.11
N ALA A 35 8.09 -16.27 8.04
CA ALA A 35 8.74 -16.74 6.81
C ALA A 35 7.78 -16.70 5.60
N ARG A 36 6.52 -17.10 5.82
CA ARG A 36 5.47 -17.00 4.82
C ARG A 36 5.15 -15.56 4.45
N GLY A 37 5.05 -14.66 5.42
CA GLY A 37 4.81 -13.24 5.19
C GLY A 37 5.89 -12.60 4.34
N ARG A 38 7.16 -12.96 4.55
CA ARG A 38 8.29 -12.48 3.72
C ARG A 38 8.15 -12.91 2.26
N ALA A 39 7.80 -14.17 2.01
CA ALA A 39 7.57 -14.68 0.66
C ALA A 39 6.36 -14.01 -0.02
N ASP A 40 5.25 -13.84 0.70
CA ASP A 40 4.05 -13.17 0.18
C ASP A 40 4.33 -11.70 -0.15
N ALA A 41 5.12 -10.99 0.66
CA ALA A 41 5.53 -9.62 0.40
C ALA A 41 6.44 -9.51 -0.85
N ALA A 42 7.37 -10.44 -1.04
CA ALA A 42 8.17 -10.50 -2.26
C ALA A 42 7.31 -10.77 -3.50
N ALA A 43 6.32 -11.68 -3.40
CA ALA A 43 5.37 -11.93 -4.48
C ALA A 43 4.53 -10.68 -4.81
N ALA A 44 4.16 -9.88 -3.80
CA ALA A 44 3.46 -8.60 -4.01
C ALA A 44 4.32 -7.62 -4.81
N GLY A 45 5.61 -7.48 -4.47
CA GLY A 45 6.56 -6.68 -5.23
C GLY A 45 6.70 -7.11 -6.69
N ALA A 46 6.89 -8.40 -6.93
CA ALA A 46 6.99 -8.93 -8.28
C ALA A 46 5.70 -8.71 -9.09
N TRP A 47 4.53 -8.79 -8.44
CA TRP A 47 3.25 -8.48 -9.06
C TRP A 47 3.15 -6.99 -9.43
N LEU A 48 3.52 -6.07 -8.52
CA LEU A 48 3.50 -4.63 -8.80
C LEU A 48 4.38 -4.27 -10.01
N ALA A 49 5.61 -4.81 -10.07
CA ALA A 49 6.52 -4.59 -11.18
C ALA A 49 5.94 -5.09 -12.52
N ARG A 50 5.39 -6.32 -12.55
CA ARG A 50 4.76 -6.88 -13.77
C ARG A 50 3.56 -6.08 -14.29
N HIS A 51 2.89 -5.33 -13.42
CA HIS A 51 1.70 -4.54 -13.78
C HIS A 51 2.01 -3.05 -13.97
N GLY A 52 3.30 -2.65 -13.97
CA GLY A 52 3.70 -1.26 -14.13
C GLY A 52 3.26 -0.35 -12.98
N LEU A 53 3.13 -0.92 -11.77
CA LEU A 53 2.66 -0.22 -10.55
C LEU A 53 3.83 0.10 -9.61
N LEU A 54 4.95 0.53 -10.16
CA LEU A 54 6.08 0.99 -9.36
C LEU A 54 5.69 2.30 -8.66
N PRO A 55 5.71 2.36 -7.31
CA PRO A 55 5.35 3.58 -6.61
C PRO A 55 6.42 4.66 -6.80
N GLU A 56 5.99 5.91 -6.77
CA GLU A 56 6.87 7.08 -6.63
C GLU A 56 7.01 7.46 -5.15
N LEU A 57 5.96 7.22 -4.37
CA LEU A 57 5.90 7.42 -2.93
C LEU A 57 5.36 6.16 -2.24
N VAL A 58 6.04 5.74 -1.19
CA VAL A 58 5.56 4.73 -0.25
C VAL A 58 5.27 5.41 1.09
N ILE A 59 4.03 5.31 1.55
CA ILE A 59 3.65 5.64 2.92
C ILE A 59 3.53 4.32 3.67
N CYS A 60 4.37 4.11 4.67
CA CYS A 60 4.46 2.85 5.39
C CYS A 60 4.28 3.11 6.88
N SER A 61 3.41 2.36 7.54
CA SER A 61 3.37 2.39 9.01
C SER A 61 4.75 2.07 9.61
N ALA A 62 5.09 2.74 10.71
CA ALA A 62 6.37 2.55 11.39
C ALA A 62 6.57 1.15 12.03
N ALA A 63 5.52 0.31 12.11
CA ALA A 63 5.63 -1.04 12.67
C ALA A 63 6.63 -1.93 11.91
N LEU A 64 7.28 -2.85 12.64
CA LEU A 64 8.30 -3.71 12.05
C LEU A 64 7.74 -4.57 10.91
N ARG A 65 6.56 -5.17 11.08
CA ARG A 65 5.89 -5.97 10.05
C ARG A 65 5.59 -5.20 8.76
N THR A 66 5.24 -3.91 8.84
CA THR A 66 4.97 -3.08 7.64
C THR A 66 6.26 -2.68 6.97
N ARG A 67 7.29 -2.31 7.75
CA ARG A 67 8.64 -2.02 7.23
C ARG A 67 9.28 -3.22 6.55
N GLN A 68 9.14 -4.42 7.13
CA GLN A 68 9.60 -5.66 6.53
C GLN A 68 8.75 -6.05 5.31
N THR A 69 7.44 -5.77 5.32
CA THR A 69 6.59 -5.95 4.13
C THR A 69 7.14 -5.10 2.98
N TRP A 70 7.40 -3.82 3.24
CA TRP A 70 8.01 -2.92 2.25
C TRP A 70 9.35 -3.45 1.74
N HIS A 71 10.26 -3.82 2.64
CA HIS A 71 11.57 -4.34 2.26
C HIS A 71 11.46 -5.53 1.30
N HIS A 72 10.58 -6.50 1.58
CA HIS A 72 10.41 -7.64 0.68
C HIS A 72 9.66 -7.28 -0.61
N VAL A 73 8.71 -6.34 -0.58
CA VAL A 73 8.09 -5.77 -1.78
C VAL A 73 9.14 -5.13 -2.69
N GLU A 74 10.03 -4.31 -2.14
CA GLU A 74 11.14 -3.69 -2.87
C GLU A 74 12.08 -4.72 -3.52
N MET A 75 12.46 -5.75 -2.77
CA MET A 75 13.25 -6.87 -3.31
C MET A 75 12.50 -7.63 -4.42
N GLY A 76 11.18 -7.81 -4.27
CA GLY A 76 10.34 -8.44 -5.29
C GLY A 76 10.19 -7.61 -6.56
N MET A 77 10.22 -6.27 -6.45
CA MET A 77 10.19 -5.37 -7.62
C MET A 77 11.51 -5.37 -8.40
N THR A 78 12.63 -5.57 -7.70
CA THR A 78 13.99 -5.55 -8.29
C THR A 78 14.50 -6.94 -8.69
N GLY A 79 13.88 -8.01 -8.19
CA GLY A 79 14.25 -9.39 -8.45
C GLY A 79 14.02 -9.82 -9.91
N SER A 80 15.12 -9.88 -10.67
CA SER A 80 15.33 -10.62 -11.94
C SER A 80 14.16 -10.70 -12.92
N PRO A 81 14.01 -9.71 -13.79
CA PRO A 81 13.49 -9.95 -15.13
C PRO A 81 14.48 -10.85 -15.89
N PRO A 82 14.02 -11.94 -16.54
CA PRO A 82 14.73 -12.44 -17.70
C PRO A 82 14.68 -11.31 -18.73
N GLU A 83 15.80 -10.60 -18.91
CA GLU A 83 16.01 -9.53 -19.89
C GLU A 83 15.16 -8.24 -19.66
N GLY A 84 15.76 -7.22 -19.02
CA GLY A 84 15.29 -5.83 -19.16
C GLY A 84 14.23 -5.35 -18.15
N GLY A 85 14.53 -5.45 -16.86
CA GLY A 85 13.62 -5.00 -15.80
C GLY A 85 13.33 -3.53 -15.81
N PRO A 86 12.14 -3.12 -15.34
CA PRO A 86 11.83 -1.71 -15.26
C PRO A 86 12.85 -1.04 -14.34
N THR A 87 13.71 -0.22 -14.96
CA THR A 87 14.65 0.67 -14.28
C THR A 87 13.85 1.91 -13.88
N GLY A 88 13.07 1.79 -12.81
CA GLY A 88 12.33 2.92 -12.23
C GLY A 88 13.17 3.67 -11.19
N PRO A 89 12.86 4.94 -10.88
CA PRO A 89 13.46 5.62 -9.73
C PRO A 89 13.10 4.86 -8.44
N PHE A 90 14.03 4.81 -7.48
CA PHE A 90 13.72 4.35 -6.13
C PHE A 90 12.65 5.28 -5.53
N PRO A 91 11.55 4.75 -4.97
CA PRO A 91 10.51 5.59 -4.39
C PRO A 91 11.04 6.34 -3.18
N VAL A 92 10.45 7.52 -2.93
CA VAL A 92 10.56 8.13 -1.60
C VAL A 92 9.76 7.29 -0.62
N VAL A 93 10.33 6.99 0.54
CA VAL A 93 9.65 6.21 1.59
C VAL A 93 9.43 7.08 2.83
N ARG A 94 8.18 7.19 3.26
CA ARG A 94 7.76 7.87 4.49
C ARG A 94 7.28 6.84 5.50
N TYR A 95 7.98 6.74 6.63
CA TYR A 95 7.55 5.92 7.75
C TYR A 95 6.70 6.76 8.70
N GLU A 96 5.41 6.46 8.75
CA GLU A 96 4.42 7.26 9.49
C GLU A 96 3.98 6.48 10.74
N THR A 97 4.19 7.06 11.92
CA THR A 97 3.65 6.51 13.18
C THR A 97 2.13 6.56 13.17
N ASP A 98 1.54 7.62 12.61
CA ASP A 98 0.09 7.82 12.49
C ASP A 98 -0.60 6.78 11.58
N ALA A 99 0.17 5.98 10.84
CA ALA A 99 -0.37 4.85 10.07
C ALA A 99 -0.41 3.52 10.86
N TYR A 100 0.11 3.48 12.10
CA TYR A 100 0.02 2.32 13.00
C TYR A 100 -1.34 2.28 13.70
N GLU A 101 -2.08 1.18 13.54
CA GLU A 101 -3.44 1.00 14.10
C GLU A 101 -4.39 2.18 13.82
N ALA A 102 -4.15 2.86 12.69
CA ALA A 102 -4.81 4.10 12.31
C ALA A 102 -6.31 3.93 12.03
N HIS A 103 -7.09 4.96 12.33
CA HIS A 103 -8.43 5.08 11.77
C HIS A 103 -8.35 5.40 10.26
N PRO A 104 -9.39 5.10 9.47
CA PRO A 104 -9.40 5.41 8.04
C PRO A 104 -9.20 6.90 7.75
N GLU A 105 -9.67 7.80 8.62
CA GLU A 105 -9.51 9.25 8.47
C GLU A 105 -8.06 9.73 8.67
N ASP A 106 -7.28 9.05 9.52
CA ASP A 106 -5.86 9.35 9.70
C ASP A 106 -5.08 8.96 8.45
N LEU A 107 -5.35 7.77 7.91
CA LEU A 107 -4.76 7.31 6.64
C LEU A 107 -5.17 8.21 5.46
N LEU A 108 -6.43 8.67 5.43
CA LEU A 108 -6.90 9.62 4.43
C LEU A 108 -6.17 10.96 4.56
N THR A 109 -5.92 11.42 5.78
CA THR A 109 -5.17 12.66 6.04
C THR A 109 -3.73 12.56 5.54
N LEU A 110 -3.07 11.42 5.75
CA LEU A 110 -1.74 11.17 5.19
C LEU A 110 -1.74 11.23 3.65
N LEU A 111 -2.73 10.59 3.01
CA LEU A 111 -2.88 10.60 1.55
C LEU A 111 -3.16 12.00 1.00
N ARG A 112 -3.95 12.82 1.69
CA ARG A 112 -4.26 14.20 1.29
C ARG A 112 -3.06 15.14 1.31
N ARG A 113 -1.98 14.79 2.03
CA ARG A 113 -0.72 15.55 2.10
C ARG A 113 0.28 15.17 1.00
N VAL A 114 -0.06 14.23 0.13
CA VAL A 114 0.80 13.84 -0.99
C VAL A 114 0.89 14.99 -1.99
N GLU A 115 2.10 15.23 -2.50
CA GLU A 115 2.33 16.28 -3.49
C GLU A 115 1.54 16.01 -4.77
N PRO A 116 0.92 17.04 -5.39
CA PRO A 116 0.07 16.85 -6.57
C PRO A 116 0.76 16.19 -7.78
N SER A 117 2.09 16.27 -7.85
CA SER A 117 2.98 15.73 -8.89
C SER A 117 3.19 14.21 -8.80
N ILE A 118 2.94 13.60 -7.64
CA ILE A 118 3.11 12.16 -7.43
C ILE A 118 1.98 11.41 -8.13
N GLY A 119 2.31 10.58 -9.10
CA GLY A 119 1.34 9.78 -9.85
C GLY A 119 0.91 8.50 -9.12
N THR A 120 1.87 7.76 -8.55
CA THR A 120 1.61 6.47 -7.89
C THR A 120 2.04 6.44 -6.43
N VAL A 121 1.08 6.16 -5.54
CA VAL A 121 1.29 6.02 -4.09
C VAL A 121 1.01 4.58 -3.67
N LEU A 122 1.92 3.99 -2.88
CA LEU A 122 1.70 2.74 -2.15
C LEU A 122 1.53 3.03 -0.66
N LEU A 123 0.37 2.71 -0.09
CA LEU A 123 0.12 2.78 1.35
C LEU A 123 0.17 1.38 1.97
N ILE A 124 1.08 1.18 2.92
CA ILE A 124 1.24 -0.09 3.66
C ILE A 124 0.83 0.11 5.11
N ALA A 125 -0.32 -0.45 5.48
CA ALA A 125 -0.94 -0.23 6.80
C ALA A 125 -1.67 -1.49 7.33
N HIS A 126 -2.49 -1.29 8.36
CA HIS A 126 -3.10 -2.35 9.17
C HIS A 126 -4.63 -2.35 9.05
N ASN A 127 -5.23 -3.51 9.33
CA ASN A 127 -6.66 -3.57 9.59
C ASN A 127 -6.98 -3.13 11.02
N PRO A 128 -8.21 -2.64 11.27
CA PRO A 128 -9.29 -2.48 10.29
C PRO A 128 -9.14 -1.23 9.39
N GLY A 129 -8.31 -0.26 9.79
CA GLY A 129 -8.20 1.05 9.15
C GLY A 129 -8.05 1.04 7.63
N ILE A 130 -7.13 0.23 7.08
CA ILE A 130 -6.90 0.17 5.63
C ILE A 130 -8.07 -0.43 4.85
N SER A 131 -8.81 -1.38 5.45
CA SER A 131 -10.01 -1.96 4.83
C SER A 131 -11.14 -0.94 4.78
N LEU A 132 -11.37 -0.25 5.91
CA LEU A 132 -12.39 0.79 6.01
C LEU A 132 -12.06 2.00 5.12
N LEU A 133 -10.78 2.34 4.95
CA LEU A 133 -10.36 3.36 3.98
C LEU A 133 -10.71 2.91 2.56
N SER A 134 -10.35 1.68 2.18
CA SER A 134 -10.66 1.15 0.84
C SER A 134 -12.16 1.18 0.56
N GLU A 135 -12.98 0.75 1.52
CA GLU A 135 -14.44 0.80 1.44
C GLU A 135 -14.96 2.24 1.34
N SER A 136 -14.43 3.18 2.12
CA SER A 136 -14.85 4.58 2.03
C SER A 136 -14.55 5.16 0.64
N LEU A 137 -13.34 4.91 0.12
CA LEU A 137 -12.91 5.41 -1.19
C LEU A 137 -13.75 4.87 -2.36
N ASP A 138 -14.24 3.63 -2.25
CA ASP A 138 -15.18 3.02 -3.19
C ASP A 138 -16.19 2.10 -2.48
N PRO A 139 -17.34 2.65 -2.03
CA PRO A 139 -18.34 1.89 -1.29
C PRO A 139 -19.01 0.78 -2.11
N GLN A 140 -19.00 0.89 -3.44
CA GLN A 140 -19.63 -0.11 -4.32
C GLN A 140 -18.67 -1.25 -4.67
N GLY A 141 -17.37 -0.96 -4.69
CA GLY A 141 -16.32 -1.93 -4.98
C GLY A 141 -15.78 -2.68 -3.77
N ALA A 142 -16.21 -2.36 -2.54
CA ALA A 142 -15.64 -2.84 -1.28
C ALA A 142 -15.57 -4.39 -1.14
N ALA A 143 -14.56 -4.87 -0.42
CA ALA A 143 -14.42 -6.31 -0.13
C ALA A 143 -15.32 -6.67 1.06
N PRO A 144 -16.21 -7.68 0.96
CA PRO A 144 -17.16 -8.02 2.01
C PRO A 144 -16.51 -8.32 3.36
N ASP A 145 -15.34 -8.97 3.33
CA ASP A 145 -14.62 -9.45 4.53
C ASP A 145 -13.41 -8.58 4.89
N GLY A 146 -13.25 -7.41 4.24
CA GLY A 146 -12.03 -6.60 4.32
C GLY A 146 -10.79 -7.26 3.72
N LEU A 147 -9.64 -6.63 3.91
CA LEU A 147 -8.36 -7.05 3.33
C LEU A 147 -7.67 -8.09 4.21
N ARG A 148 -7.27 -9.22 3.64
CA ARG A 148 -6.41 -10.24 4.26
C ARG A 148 -4.95 -9.79 4.24
N THR A 149 -4.08 -10.48 4.96
CA THR A 149 -2.63 -10.16 4.91
C THR A 149 -2.10 -10.32 3.49
N SER A 150 -1.31 -9.35 3.06
CA SER A 150 -0.80 -9.22 1.68
C SER A 150 -1.87 -9.02 0.60
N ASP A 151 -3.10 -8.64 0.97
CA ASP A 151 -4.06 -8.15 -0.01
C ASP A 151 -3.67 -6.74 -0.45
N MET A 152 -3.75 -6.54 -1.76
CA MET A 152 -3.57 -5.27 -2.45
C MET A 152 -4.84 -4.87 -3.19
N VAL A 153 -5.17 -3.59 -3.12
CA VAL A 153 -6.26 -2.99 -3.87
C VAL A 153 -5.73 -1.78 -4.60
N ARG A 154 -5.95 -1.73 -5.92
CA ARG A 154 -5.65 -0.55 -6.72
C ARG A 154 -6.91 0.29 -6.85
N HIS A 155 -6.80 1.52 -6.38
CA HIS A 155 -7.76 2.59 -6.54
C HIS A 155 -7.27 3.57 -7.63
N ARG A 156 -8.21 4.14 -8.37
CA ARG A 156 -7.96 5.17 -9.39
C ARG A 156 -8.63 6.49 -8.97
N PRO A 157 -7.96 7.32 -8.16
CA PRO A 157 -8.49 8.64 -7.80
C PRO A 157 -8.91 9.44 -9.02
N THR A 158 -10.14 9.96 -9.00
CA THR A 158 -10.67 10.87 -10.03
C THR A 158 -10.52 12.34 -9.66
N VAL A 159 -9.93 12.61 -8.50
CA VAL A 159 -9.68 13.93 -7.92
C VAL A 159 -8.20 14.06 -7.55
N SER A 160 -7.78 15.25 -7.12
CA SER A 160 -6.42 15.44 -6.57
C SER A 160 -6.24 14.69 -5.25
N TRP A 161 -4.99 14.46 -4.83
CA TRP A 161 -4.71 13.85 -3.52
C TRP A 161 -5.38 14.60 -2.37
N ALA A 162 -5.32 15.93 -2.38
CA ALA A 162 -5.92 16.80 -1.36
C ALA A 162 -7.45 16.69 -1.27
N GLU A 163 -8.11 16.33 -2.38
CA GLU A 163 -9.56 16.18 -2.49
C GLU A 163 -10.04 14.73 -2.32
N LEU A 164 -9.10 13.79 -2.17
CA LEU A 164 -9.41 12.37 -1.99
C LEU A 164 -10.41 12.20 -0.84
N GLY A 165 -11.43 11.38 -1.02
CA GLY A 165 -12.49 11.17 -0.07
C GLY A 165 -13.46 10.08 -0.49
N ARG A 166 -14.61 10.02 0.18
CA ARG A 166 -15.59 8.95 -0.03
C ARG A 166 -16.07 8.89 -1.48
N GLY A 167 -15.97 7.72 -2.11
CA GLY A 167 -16.43 7.49 -3.49
C GLY A 167 -15.62 8.19 -4.59
N THR A 168 -14.45 8.74 -4.27
CA THR A 168 -13.62 9.51 -5.23
C THR A 168 -12.52 8.69 -5.89
N ALA A 169 -12.38 7.41 -5.55
CA ALA A 169 -11.32 6.57 -6.08
C ALA A 169 -11.84 5.15 -6.32
N PRO A 170 -12.49 4.88 -7.46
CA PRO A 170 -12.98 3.54 -7.81
C PRO A 170 -11.87 2.49 -7.82
N ILE A 171 -12.23 1.27 -7.45
CA ILE A 171 -11.36 0.10 -7.49
C ILE A 171 -11.37 -0.49 -8.89
N ASP A 172 -10.20 -0.80 -9.42
CA ASP A 172 -10.08 -1.49 -10.71
C ASP A 172 -9.37 -2.85 -10.61
N VAL A 173 -8.58 -3.09 -9.56
CA VAL A 173 -7.87 -4.36 -9.34
C VAL A 173 -7.80 -4.72 -7.87
N ARG A 174 -7.95 -6.02 -7.59
CA ARG A 174 -7.67 -6.65 -6.30
C ARG A 174 -6.69 -7.80 -6.53
N HIS A 175 -5.70 -7.93 -5.66
CA HIS A 175 -4.75 -9.04 -5.71
C HIS A 175 -4.37 -9.48 -4.31
N THR A 176 -4.34 -10.79 -4.09
CA THR A 176 -3.83 -11.38 -2.87
C THR A 176 -2.47 -12.02 -3.18
N ALA A 177 -1.39 -11.38 -2.74
CA ALA A 177 -0.06 -11.89 -3.04
C ALA A 177 0.24 -13.16 -2.24
N ARG A 178 0.68 -14.20 -2.96
CA ARG A 178 1.05 -15.50 -2.40
C ARG A 178 2.33 -15.98 -3.06
N GLY A 179 3.41 -16.05 -2.27
CA GLY A 179 4.72 -16.60 -2.67
C GLY A 179 4.89 -18.05 -2.26
#